data_AF-A0A385SPP4-F1
#
_entry.id   AF-A0A385SPP4-F1
#
_cell.length_a   1.000
_cell.length_b   1.000
_cell.length_c   1.000
_cell.angle_alpha   90.00
_cell.angle_beta   90.00
_cell.angle_gamma   90.00
#
_symmetry.space_group_name_H-M   'P 1'
#
loop_
_entity.id
_entity.type
_entity.pdbx_description
1 polymer ?
#
loop_
_entity_poly.entity_id
_entity_poly.type
_entity_poly.pdbx_seq_one_letter_code
_entity_poly.pdbx_strand_id
1 'polypeptide(L)'
;MNISKIQPVGLIVAVMLSVGSSPTTAQPVTYLVDNTHSSIQFAVTFMSLTEVSGRFDRFCGSFVLNEADMPKSRILLFIDASSVNTGLDIRDGDLRNDYFEVKKFPIIAFKSKSILKSGAKRFEVKGDLALHGVVKEMTLLLDILGSVNGVDGKEMGLKSKPFSLARKDFNISLGNTVGDTVTATALIRVRTFYKARENFHNQFPAASGALSFPFDGIYADDKSNAQITLTSYAENFFIAFADKDWRWFNRVYQIGDNRFKLESFSHTFELTQTGLRYMNLDEKEAKIFTRK
;
A
#
# COMPACT_ATOMS: atom_id res chain seq x y z
N MET A 1 -14.06 82.71 44.88
CA MET A 1 -13.72 81.33 45.29
C MET A 1 -13.97 80.43 44.08
N ASN A 2 -12.89 79.85 43.55
CA ASN A 2 -12.82 79.05 42.32
C ASN A 2 -13.49 77.68 42.53
N ILE A 3 -14.39 77.26 41.64
CA ILE A 3 -14.65 75.83 41.43
C ILE A 3 -14.78 75.57 39.93
N SER A 4 -13.78 74.85 39.42
CA SER A 4 -13.50 74.53 38.03
C SER A 4 -14.49 73.52 37.42
N LYS A 5 -14.87 73.75 36.16
CA LYS A 5 -15.52 72.80 35.27
C LYS A 5 -14.63 71.57 35.05
N ILE A 6 -15.16 70.36 35.26
CA ILE A 6 -14.53 69.09 34.88
C ILE A 6 -15.28 68.57 33.65
N GLN A 7 -14.58 68.46 32.52
CA GLN A 7 -15.08 67.71 31.35
C GLN A 7 -14.71 66.22 31.50
N PRO A 8 -15.57 65.27 31.12
CA PRO A 8 -15.21 63.86 31.11
C PRO A 8 -14.36 63.55 29.87
N VAL A 9 -13.14 63.08 30.09
CA VAL A 9 -12.27 62.49 29.05
C VAL A 9 -12.79 61.08 28.77
N GLY A 10 -13.33 60.88 27.57
CA GLY A 10 -13.74 59.56 27.08
C GLY A 10 -12.51 58.69 26.80
N LEU A 11 -12.39 57.59 27.54
CA LEU A 11 -11.38 56.56 27.32
C LEU A 11 -11.80 55.68 26.13
N ILE A 12 -11.19 55.88 24.96
CA ILE A 12 -11.36 54.96 23.83
C ILE A 12 -10.45 53.74 24.08
N VAL A 13 -11.04 52.62 24.49
CA VAL A 13 -10.38 51.32 24.54
C VAL A 13 -10.39 50.75 23.12
N ALA A 14 -9.26 50.83 22.43
CA ALA A 14 -9.05 50.13 21.17
C ALA A 14 -8.83 48.64 21.47
N VAL A 15 -9.87 47.83 21.26
CA VAL A 15 -9.75 46.36 21.26
C VAL A 15 -9.02 45.96 19.98
N MET A 16 -7.72 45.70 20.09
CA MET A 16 -6.96 45.00 19.05
C MET A 16 -7.44 43.56 19.00
N LEU A 17 -8.28 43.24 18.01
CA LEU A 17 -8.58 41.86 17.61
C LEU A 17 -7.30 41.28 16.98
N SER A 18 -6.52 40.55 17.77
CA SER A 18 -5.47 39.69 17.27
C SER A 18 -6.11 38.54 16.50
N VAL A 19 -6.08 38.63 15.17
CA VAL A 19 -6.45 37.51 14.29
C VAL A 19 -5.37 36.44 14.49
N GLY A 20 -5.63 35.48 15.38
CA GLY A 20 -4.76 34.34 15.59
C GLY A 20 -4.69 33.51 14.31
N SER A 21 -3.56 33.57 13.62
CA SER A 21 -3.20 32.64 12.56
C SER A 21 -3.11 31.25 13.17
N SER A 22 -4.17 30.46 13.04
CA SER A 22 -4.12 29.04 13.39
C SER A 22 -3.08 28.37 12.48
N PRO A 23 -2.13 27.60 13.02
CA PRO A 23 -1.18 26.88 12.18
C PRO A 23 -1.97 25.88 11.33
N THR A 24 -1.99 26.09 10.02
CA THR A 24 -2.52 25.13 9.06
C THR A 24 -1.63 23.89 9.11
N THR A 25 -2.00 22.88 9.90
CA THR A 25 -1.33 21.58 9.85
C THR A 25 -1.58 20.98 8.47
N ALA A 26 -0.51 20.75 7.71
CA ALA A 26 -0.59 20.11 6.41
C ALA A 26 -1.28 18.75 6.54
N GLN A 27 -2.31 18.52 5.73
CA GLN A 27 -3.05 17.25 5.74
C GLN A 27 -2.15 16.09 5.29
N PRO A 28 -2.32 14.88 5.84
CA PRO A 28 -1.61 13.70 5.37
C PRO A 28 -1.82 13.48 3.86
N VAL A 29 -0.75 13.15 3.15
CA VAL A 29 -0.78 12.84 1.72
C VAL A 29 -0.73 11.34 1.54
N THR A 30 -1.68 10.78 0.80
CA THR A 30 -1.70 9.35 0.47
C THR A 30 -1.09 9.14 -0.91
N TYR A 31 -0.07 8.30 -0.97
CA TYR A 31 0.55 7.81 -2.20
C TYR A 31 0.26 6.33 -2.39
N LEU A 32 0.22 5.88 -3.64
CA LEU A 32 0.12 4.48 -4.04
C LEU A 32 1.38 4.04 -4.77
N VAL A 33 1.77 2.79 -4.56
CA VAL A 33 2.92 2.18 -5.26
C VAL A 33 2.64 2.11 -6.75
N ASP A 34 3.61 2.56 -7.54
CA ASP A 34 3.64 2.42 -8.99
C ASP A 34 4.53 1.24 -9.36
N ASN A 35 3.93 0.06 -9.52
CA ASN A 35 4.65 -1.20 -9.73
C ASN A 35 5.55 -1.18 -10.98
N THR A 36 5.14 -0.51 -12.06
CA THR A 36 5.90 -0.46 -13.34
C THR A 36 7.24 0.28 -13.23
N HIS A 37 7.38 1.16 -12.24
CA HIS A 37 8.61 1.91 -11.97
C HIS A 37 9.24 1.54 -10.63
N SER A 38 8.90 0.36 -10.12
CA SER A 38 9.37 -0.15 -8.84
C SER A 38 10.00 -1.54 -9.02
N SER A 39 10.82 -1.95 -8.07
CA SER A 39 11.37 -3.30 -7.99
C SER A 39 11.56 -3.74 -6.54
N ILE A 40 11.32 -5.03 -6.29
CA ILE A 40 11.66 -5.70 -5.03
C ILE A 40 12.53 -6.89 -5.40
N GLN A 41 13.78 -6.84 -4.96
CA GLN A 41 14.82 -7.79 -5.34
C GLN A 41 15.36 -8.49 -4.09
N PHE A 42 15.82 -9.71 -4.29
CA PHE A 42 16.51 -10.48 -3.28
C PHE A 42 17.68 -11.23 -3.87
N ALA A 43 18.58 -11.65 -3.00
CA ALA A 43 19.76 -12.43 -3.30
C ALA A 43 20.01 -13.44 -2.17
N VAL A 44 20.42 -14.65 -2.54
CA VAL A 44 20.79 -15.70 -1.59
C VAL A 44 22.03 -16.42 -2.06
N THR A 45 22.94 -16.72 -1.15
CA THR A 45 24.15 -17.48 -1.46
C THR A 45 23.80 -18.95 -1.74
N PHE A 46 24.39 -19.52 -2.78
CA PHE A 46 24.28 -20.93 -3.13
C PHE A 46 25.65 -21.61 -3.00
N MET A 47 25.69 -22.69 -2.22
CA MET A 47 26.87 -23.49 -1.89
C MET A 47 28.06 -22.69 -1.34
N SER A 48 27.83 -21.50 -0.77
CA SER A 48 28.89 -20.57 -0.35
C SER A 48 29.84 -20.13 -1.48
N LEU A 49 29.45 -20.31 -2.74
CA LEU A 49 30.29 -20.06 -3.91
C LEU A 49 29.71 -18.98 -4.82
N THR A 50 28.39 -19.01 -5.06
CA THR A 50 27.71 -18.11 -5.98
C THR A 50 26.50 -17.46 -5.32
N GLU A 51 25.93 -16.47 -5.99
CA GLU A 51 24.71 -15.80 -5.57
C GLU A 51 23.60 -16.06 -6.59
N VAL A 52 22.41 -16.40 -6.08
CA VAL A 52 21.19 -16.46 -6.86
C VAL A 52 20.39 -15.20 -6.56
N SER A 53 20.22 -14.35 -7.57
CA SER A 53 19.35 -13.18 -7.50
C SER A 53 17.95 -13.51 -8.00
N GLY A 54 16.95 -12.87 -7.39
CA GLY A 54 15.57 -12.95 -7.80
C GLY A 54 14.82 -11.65 -7.52
N ARG A 55 13.59 -11.58 -8.01
CA ARG A 55 12.68 -10.46 -7.79
C ARG A 55 11.25 -10.95 -7.69
N PHE A 56 10.36 -10.06 -7.26
CA PHE A 56 8.93 -10.26 -7.37
C PHE A 56 8.36 -9.29 -8.40
N ASP A 57 7.70 -9.85 -9.42
CA ASP A 57 7.16 -9.05 -10.52
C ASP A 57 5.82 -8.36 -10.14
N ARG A 58 5.09 -8.87 -9.14
CA ARG A 58 3.76 -8.34 -8.76
C ARG A 58 3.70 -7.96 -7.29
N PHE A 59 3.46 -6.68 -7.04
CA PHE A 59 3.29 -6.11 -5.71
C PHE A 59 2.51 -4.79 -5.77
N CYS A 60 1.93 -4.39 -4.65
CA CYS A 60 1.21 -3.13 -4.49
C CYS A 60 1.40 -2.58 -3.07
N GLY A 61 0.96 -1.34 -2.84
CA GLY A 61 1.06 -0.74 -1.52
C GLY A 61 0.61 0.71 -1.49
N SER A 62 0.60 1.25 -0.27
CA SER A 62 0.27 2.64 0.00
C SER A 62 1.27 3.25 0.98
N PHE A 63 1.56 4.53 0.81
CA PHE A 63 2.30 5.33 1.76
C PHE A 63 1.49 6.57 2.13
N VAL A 64 0.97 6.58 3.36
CA VAL A 64 0.38 7.77 3.96
C VAL A 64 1.49 8.55 4.65
N LEU A 65 1.84 9.70 4.10
CA LEU A 65 2.86 10.60 4.63
C LEU A 65 2.19 11.74 5.38
N ASN A 66 2.41 11.81 6.69
CA ASN A 66 2.03 12.94 7.53
C ASN A 66 3.29 13.72 7.90
N GLU A 67 3.59 14.77 7.14
CA GLU A 67 4.80 15.58 7.38
C GLU A 67 4.73 16.38 8.69
N ALA A 68 3.53 16.71 9.15
CA ALA A 68 3.31 17.41 10.41
C ALA A 68 3.50 16.48 11.63
N ASP A 69 3.27 15.17 11.47
CA ASP A 69 3.41 14.16 12.51
C ASP A 69 3.90 12.84 11.90
N MET A 70 5.21 12.75 11.70
CA MET A 70 5.86 11.60 11.05
C MET A 70 5.46 10.24 11.67
N PRO A 71 5.41 10.07 13.01
CA PRO A 71 4.92 8.86 13.64
C PRO A 71 3.50 8.42 13.25
N LYS A 72 2.64 9.33 12.73
CA LYS A 72 1.32 8.98 12.18
C LYS A 72 1.35 8.53 10.72
N SER A 73 2.50 8.62 10.05
CA SER A 73 2.68 8.10 8.69
C SER A 73 2.61 6.57 8.68
N ARG A 74 2.12 5.99 7.58
CA ARG A 74 1.92 4.54 7.45
C ARG A 74 2.35 4.05 6.08
N ILE A 75 3.13 2.98 6.04
CA ILE A 75 3.44 2.19 4.85
C ILE A 75 2.75 0.84 4.97
N LEU A 76 2.13 0.42 3.87
CA LEU A 76 1.57 -0.91 3.67
C LEU A 76 2.05 -1.43 2.32
N LEU A 77 2.61 -2.63 2.28
CA LEU A 77 3.14 -3.25 1.06
C LEU A 77 2.70 -4.72 1.03
N PHE A 78 2.27 -5.19 -0.14
CA PHE A 78 1.92 -6.58 -0.40
C PHE A 78 2.67 -7.07 -1.63
N ILE A 79 3.18 -8.28 -1.55
CA ILE A 79 3.91 -8.95 -2.61
C ILE A 79 3.23 -10.28 -2.86
N ASP A 80 2.89 -10.55 -4.11
CA ASP A 80 2.41 -11.85 -4.54
C ASP A 80 3.61 -12.80 -4.65
N ALA A 81 3.71 -13.74 -3.72
CA ALA A 81 4.83 -14.69 -3.66
C ALA A 81 4.91 -15.57 -4.92
N SER A 82 3.79 -15.78 -5.62
CA SER A 82 3.79 -16.53 -6.88
C SER A 82 4.44 -15.78 -8.04
N SER A 83 4.70 -14.48 -7.89
CA SER A 83 5.38 -13.65 -8.89
C SER A 83 6.90 -13.70 -8.78
N VAL A 84 7.44 -14.60 -7.96
CA VAL A 84 8.88 -14.83 -7.88
C VAL A 84 9.45 -15.15 -9.27
N ASN A 85 10.55 -14.48 -9.58
CA ASN A 85 11.24 -14.58 -10.85
C ASN A 85 12.76 -14.53 -10.63
N THR A 86 13.44 -15.61 -11.02
CA THR A 86 14.90 -15.73 -11.00
C THR A 86 15.48 -15.89 -12.41
N GLY A 87 14.64 -15.75 -13.45
CA GLY A 87 15.00 -15.96 -14.84
C GLY A 87 15.13 -17.44 -15.25
N LEU A 88 14.73 -18.38 -14.39
CA LEU A 88 14.76 -19.82 -14.68
C LEU A 88 13.46 -20.47 -14.18
N ASP A 89 12.57 -20.83 -15.11
CA ASP A 89 11.22 -21.29 -14.81
C ASP A 89 11.16 -22.50 -13.88
N ILE A 90 12.08 -23.45 -14.03
CA ILE A 90 12.14 -24.65 -13.17
C ILE A 90 12.40 -24.23 -11.72
N ARG A 91 13.40 -23.37 -11.49
CA ARG A 91 13.71 -22.86 -10.15
C ARG A 91 12.59 -21.99 -9.60
N ASP A 92 11.93 -21.21 -10.44
CA ASP A 92 10.78 -20.41 -10.02
C ASP A 92 9.60 -21.31 -9.63
N GLY A 93 9.42 -22.46 -10.29
CA GLY A 93 8.49 -23.52 -9.89
C GLY A 93 8.79 -24.06 -8.49
N ASP A 94 10.04 -24.46 -8.24
CA ASP A 94 10.49 -24.98 -6.93
C ASP A 94 10.31 -23.92 -5.83
N LEU A 95 10.68 -22.65 -6.11
CA LEU A 95 10.51 -21.55 -5.16
C LEU A 95 9.04 -21.36 -4.78
N ARG A 96 8.12 -21.42 -5.75
CA ARG A 96 6.68 -21.27 -5.48
C ARG A 96 6.13 -22.42 -4.65
N ASN A 97 6.49 -23.65 -4.98
CA ASN A 97 5.86 -24.83 -4.39
C ASN A 97 6.47 -25.19 -3.03
N ASP A 98 7.80 -25.17 -2.93
CA ASP A 98 8.50 -25.78 -1.82
C ASP A 98 9.03 -24.73 -0.82
N TYR A 99 9.46 -23.55 -1.31
CA TYR A 99 10.04 -22.52 -0.44
C TYR A 99 9.01 -21.52 0.07
N PHE A 100 8.22 -20.94 -0.83
CA PHE A 100 7.19 -19.96 -0.45
C PHE A 100 5.83 -20.62 -0.15
N GLU A 101 5.66 -21.91 -0.51
CA GLU A 101 4.41 -22.66 -0.38
C GLU A 101 3.18 -21.82 -0.80
N VAL A 102 3.21 -21.22 -2.00
CA VAL A 102 2.30 -20.12 -2.40
C VAL A 102 0.82 -20.50 -2.42
N LYS A 103 0.49 -21.79 -2.38
CA LYS A 103 -0.88 -22.28 -2.19
C LYS A 103 -1.39 -22.05 -0.75
N LYS A 104 -0.51 -22.12 0.24
CA LYS A 104 -0.80 -21.86 1.66
C LYS A 104 -0.51 -20.40 2.04
N PHE A 105 0.59 -19.85 1.53
CA PHE A 105 1.06 -18.50 1.86
C PHE A 105 1.24 -17.66 0.59
N PRO A 106 0.14 -17.25 -0.07
CA PRO A 106 0.22 -16.53 -1.35
C PRO A 106 0.81 -15.12 -1.23
N ILE A 107 0.90 -14.56 0.00
CA ILE A 107 1.23 -13.16 0.23
C ILE A 107 2.35 -12.98 1.25
N ILE A 108 3.28 -12.10 0.87
CA ILE A 108 4.24 -11.47 1.78
C ILE A 108 3.72 -10.04 2.03
N ALA A 109 3.65 -9.63 3.29
CA ALA A 109 3.10 -8.32 3.65
C ALA A 109 4.03 -7.57 4.60
N PHE A 110 4.18 -6.27 4.40
CA PHE A 110 4.85 -5.38 5.34
C PHE A 110 3.89 -4.26 5.79
N LYS A 111 3.75 -4.09 7.11
CA LYS A 111 2.93 -3.04 7.73
C LYS A 111 3.77 -2.24 8.71
N SER A 112 3.98 -0.95 8.44
CA SER A 112 4.70 -0.08 9.38
C SER A 112 3.88 0.17 10.64
N LYS A 113 4.54 0.22 11.79
CA LYS A 113 4.02 0.72 13.07
C LYS A 113 4.39 2.19 13.30
N SER A 114 5.60 2.57 12.92
CA SER A 114 6.11 3.93 13.07
C SER A 114 7.08 4.29 11.97
N ILE A 115 7.07 5.57 11.59
CA ILE A 115 8.00 6.15 10.62
C ILE A 115 8.62 7.39 11.26
N LEU A 116 9.94 7.46 11.27
CA LEU A 116 10.70 8.57 11.79
C LEU A 116 11.60 9.15 10.69
N LYS A 117 11.85 10.46 10.74
CA LYS A 117 12.93 11.06 9.95
C LYS A 117 14.26 10.73 10.64
N SER A 118 15.17 10.09 9.93
CA SER A 118 16.53 9.79 10.39
C SER A 118 17.60 10.55 9.61
N GLY A 119 17.18 11.57 8.86
CA GLY A 119 18.03 12.48 8.10
C GLY A 119 17.20 13.32 7.12
N ALA A 120 17.84 14.24 6.39
CA ALA A 120 17.15 15.13 5.46
C ALA A 120 16.40 14.39 4.33
N LYS A 121 16.95 13.25 3.89
CA LYS A 121 16.38 12.39 2.85
C LYS A 121 16.32 10.93 3.28
N ARG A 122 16.00 10.67 4.56
CA ARG A 122 15.95 9.30 5.09
C ARG A 122 14.82 9.11 6.08
N PHE A 123 14.13 7.98 5.93
CA PHE A 123 13.18 7.47 6.90
C PHE A 123 13.73 6.23 7.58
N GLU A 124 13.47 6.11 8.87
CA GLU A 124 13.53 4.85 9.61
C GLU A 124 12.10 4.35 9.80
N VAL A 125 11.83 3.15 9.31
CA VAL A 125 10.50 2.55 9.26
C VAL A 125 10.51 1.26 10.06
N LYS A 126 9.85 1.28 11.21
CA LYS A 126 9.65 0.10 12.04
C LYS A 126 8.31 -0.55 11.68
N GLY A 127 8.27 -1.86 11.47
CA GLY A 127 7.06 -2.54 11.04
C GLY A 127 7.11 -4.05 11.15
N ASP A 128 5.97 -4.67 10.89
CA ASP A 128 5.80 -6.11 10.86
C ASP A 128 5.92 -6.63 9.42
N LEU A 129 6.79 -7.61 9.22
CA LEU A 129 6.88 -8.43 8.02
C LEU A 129 6.19 -9.78 8.27
N ALA A 130 5.13 -10.05 7.50
CA ALA A 130 4.51 -11.36 7.42
C ALA A 130 5.06 -12.10 6.19
N LEU A 131 5.67 -13.26 6.41
CA LEU A 131 6.22 -14.13 5.38
C LEU A 131 6.03 -15.59 5.81
N HIS A 132 5.46 -16.41 4.93
CA HIS A 132 5.34 -17.86 5.15
C HIS A 132 4.67 -18.23 6.49
N GLY A 133 3.58 -17.52 6.81
CA GLY A 133 2.79 -17.73 8.04
C GLY A 133 3.41 -17.18 9.32
N VAL A 134 4.60 -16.59 9.27
CA VAL A 134 5.28 -16.00 10.43
C VAL A 134 5.31 -14.49 10.32
N VAL A 135 5.03 -13.80 11.44
CA VAL A 135 5.12 -12.34 11.56
C VAL A 135 6.33 -11.98 12.41
N LYS A 136 7.24 -11.17 11.86
CA LYS A 136 8.40 -10.63 12.59
C LYS A 136 8.48 -9.12 12.47
N GLU A 137 8.85 -8.47 13.57
CA GLU A 137 9.12 -7.04 13.58
C GLU A 137 10.52 -6.77 13.00
N MET A 138 10.64 -5.74 12.18
CA MET A 138 11.89 -5.31 11.58
C MET A 138 11.94 -3.79 11.40
N THR A 139 13.15 -3.26 11.19
CA THR A 139 13.40 -1.86 10.87
C THR A 139 14.02 -1.75 9.48
N LEU A 140 13.41 -0.92 8.63
CA LEU A 140 13.90 -0.57 7.30
C LEU A 140 14.43 0.86 7.30
N LEU A 141 15.60 1.06 6.69
CA LEU A 141 16.11 2.40 6.38
C LEU A 141 15.78 2.72 4.93
N LEU A 142 14.98 3.74 4.69
CA LEU A 142 14.57 4.18 3.35
C LEU A 142 15.22 5.51 3.00
N ASP A 143 16.02 5.55 1.94
CA ASP A 143 16.51 6.77 1.34
C ASP A 143 15.45 7.35 0.38
N ILE A 144 15.21 8.65 0.48
CA ILE A 144 14.37 9.41 -0.46
C ILE A 144 15.25 9.85 -1.62
N LEU A 145 15.01 9.27 -2.80
CA LEU A 145 15.79 9.57 -4.01
C LEU A 145 15.42 10.94 -4.58
N GLY A 146 14.13 11.30 -4.49
CA GLY A 146 13.60 12.57 -4.95
C GLY A 146 12.08 12.57 -4.99
N SER A 147 11.51 13.73 -5.27
CA SER A 147 10.07 13.92 -5.45
C SER A 147 9.80 14.90 -6.59
N VAL A 148 8.73 14.68 -7.35
CA VAL A 148 8.31 15.55 -8.46
C VAL A 148 6.85 15.91 -8.25
N ASN A 149 6.50 17.18 -8.49
CA ASN A 149 5.11 17.63 -8.56
C ASN A 149 4.77 17.84 -10.03
N GLY A 150 4.04 16.89 -10.61
CA GLY A 150 3.56 16.96 -11.99
C GLY A 150 2.17 17.57 -12.10
N VAL A 151 1.70 17.74 -13.34
CA VAL A 151 0.34 18.19 -13.63
C VAL A 151 -0.71 17.23 -13.06
N ASP A 152 -0.34 15.94 -12.99
CA ASP A 152 -1.18 14.79 -12.65
C ASP A 152 -1.03 14.30 -11.21
N GLY A 153 -0.25 14.98 -10.37
CA GLY A 153 -0.06 14.62 -8.97
C GLY A 153 1.39 14.72 -8.50
N LYS A 154 1.63 14.29 -7.27
CA LYS A 154 2.96 14.22 -6.66
C LYS A 154 3.51 12.80 -6.76
N GLU A 155 4.79 12.69 -7.05
CA GLU A 155 5.52 11.43 -7.10
C GLU A 155 6.73 11.47 -6.16
N MET A 156 7.10 10.31 -5.62
CA MET A 156 8.28 10.15 -4.77
C MET A 156 8.98 8.82 -5.06
N GLY A 157 10.31 8.86 -5.16
CA GLY A 157 11.17 7.68 -5.25
C GLY A 157 11.79 7.35 -3.89
N LEU A 158 11.68 6.09 -3.48
CA LEU A 158 12.19 5.55 -2.22
C LEU A 158 13.08 4.34 -2.50
N LYS A 159 14.21 4.23 -1.82
CA LYS A 159 15.07 3.04 -1.89
C LYS A 159 15.40 2.54 -0.49
N SER A 160 15.15 1.27 -0.21
CA SER A 160 15.64 0.67 1.03
C SER A 160 17.15 0.50 0.98
N LYS A 161 17.81 0.65 2.14
CA LYS A 161 19.10 -0.01 2.33
C LYS A 161 18.91 -1.53 2.20
N PRO A 162 19.93 -2.26 1.74
CA PRO A 162 19.90 -3.71 1.81
C PRO A 162 19.64 -4.16 3.25
N PHE A 163 18.74 -5.12 3.42
CA PHE A 163 18.45 -5.73 4.71
C PHE A 163 18.47 -7.25 4.55
N SER A 164 18.74 -7.94 5.66
CA SER A 164 18.90 -9.39 5.65
C SER A 164 17.78 -10.06 6.44
N LEU A 165 17.32 -11.19 5.93
CA LEU A 165 16.33 -12.07 6.56
C LEU A 165 16.93 -13.47 6.63
N ALA A 166 16.72 -14.19 7.74
CA ALA A 166 17.00 -15.62 7.79
C ALA A 166 15.79 -16.39 7.26
N ARG A 167 15.98 -17.39 6.39
CA ARG A 167 14.86 -18.19 5.86
C ARG A 167 14.22 -19.05 6.95
N LYS A 168 15.05 -19.64 7.82
CA LYS A 168 14.60 -20.46 8.95
C LYS A 168 13.72 -19.70 9.94
N ASP A 169 13.94 -18.39 10.07
CA ASP A 169 13.10 -17.52 10.89
C ASP A 169 11.64 -17.46 10.44
N PHE A 170 11.37 -17.78 9.17
CA PHE A 170 10.03 -17.82 8.58
C PHE A 170 9.61 -19.24 8.20
N ASN A 171 10.19 -20.27 8.84
CA ASN A 171 9.93 -21.69 8.57
C ASN A 171 10.32 -22.18 7.15
N ILE A 172 11.16 -21.43 6.42
CA ILE A 172 11.64 -21.82 5.09
C ILE A 172 12.98 -22.55 5.24
N SER A 173 12.95 -23.85 5.54
CA SER A 173 14.16 -24.60 5.95
C SER A 173 14.76 -25.53 4.89
N LEU A 174 14.20 -25.56 3.68
CA LEU A 174 14.67 -26.46 2.61
C LEU A 174 16.02 -26.02 2.03
N GLY A 175 16.73 -26.99 1.42
CA GLY A 175 17.96 -26.76 0.66
C GLY A 175 19.18 -26.53 1.54
N ASN A 176 19.88 -27.61 1.93
CA ASN A 176 21.12 -27.56 2.72
C ASN A 176 22.27 -26.83 1.98
N THR A 177 22.16 -26.72 0.66
CA THR A 177 23.10 -25.98 -0.20
C THR A 177 22.72 -24.52 -0.40
N VAL A 178 21.56 -24.09 0.09
CA VAL A 178 21.10 -22.69 0.02
C VAL A 178 21.42 -22.00 1.35
N GLY A 179 22.08 -20.84 1.30
CA GLY A 179 22.37 -20.05 2.49
C GLY A 179 21.09 -19.67 3.25
N ASP A 180 21.18 -19.54 4.57
CA ASP A 180 20.03 -19.14 5.38
C ASP A 180 19.73 -17.65 5.25
N THR A 181 20.76 -16.82 5.03
CA THR A 181 20.61 -15.38 4.88
C THR A 181 20.18 -15.00 3.46
N VAL A 182 19.06 -14.29 3.36
CA VAL A 182 18.58 -13.63 2.15
C VAL A 182 18.79 -12.12 2.32
N THR A 183 19.48 -11.50 1.37
CA THR A 183 19.60 -10.03 1.31
C THR A 183 18.54 -9.51 0.36
N ALA A 184 17.73 -8.54 0.80
CA ALA A 184 16.67 -7.93 0.00
C ALA A 184 16.83 -6.42 -0.12
N THR A 185 16.30 -5.86 -1.20
CA THR A 185 16.27 -4.41 -1.47
C THR A 185 15.00 -4.05 -2.21
N ALA A 186 14.40 -2.91 -1.84
CA ALA A 186 13.22 -2.35 -2.52
C ALA A 186 13.56 -0.99 -3.11
N LEU A 187 13.22 -0.79 -4.39
CA LEU A 187 13.21 0.50 -5.07
C LEU A 187 11.75 0.79 -5.44
N ILE A 188 11.12 1.75 -4.78
CA ILE A 188 9.69 1.98 -4.89
C ILE A 188 9.43 3.40 -5.37
N ARG A 189 8.71 3.53 -6.48
CA ARG A 189 8.04 4.78 -6.86
C ARG A 189 6.63 4.77 -6.29
N VAL A 190 6.24 5.89 -5.69
CA VAL A 190 4.86 6.12 -5.23
C VAL A 190 4.30 7.41 -5.85
N ARG A 191 2.99 7.45 -6.09
CA ARG A 191 2.28 8.59 -6.70
C ARG A 191 0.96 8.91 -6.02
N THR A 192 0.56 10.18 -5.97
CA THR A 192 -0.78 10.60 -5.53
C THR A 192 -1.80 10.39 -6.65
N PHE A 193 -3.09 10.54 -6.35
CA PHE A 193 -4.16 10.39 -7.35
C PHE A 193 -4.08 11.42 -8.48
N TYR A 194 -4.48 10.97 -9.68
CA TYR A 194 -4.72 11.80 -10.86
C TYR A 194 -5.85 12.83 -10.60
N LYS A 195 -5.76 14.05 -11.13
CA LYS A 195 -6.77 15.12 -10.91
C LYS A 195 -8.21 14.72 -11.27
N ALA A 196 -8.43 13.96 -12.34
CA ALA A 196 -9.77 13.46 -12.69
C ALA A 196 -10.35 12.50 -11.63
N ARG A 197 -9.48 11.88 -10.84
CA ARG A 197 -9.78 10.90 -9.80
C ARG A 197 -10.01 11.54 -8.44
N GLU A 198 -9.39 12.68 -8.17
CA GLU A 198 -9.71 13.58 -7.05
C GLU A 198 -11.14 14.11 -7.19
N ASN A 199 -11.56 14.53 -8.38
CA ASN A 199 -12.95 14.90 -8.67
C ASN A 199 -13.95 13.76 -8.39
N PHE A 200 -13.59 12.52 -8.75
CA PHE A 200 -14.44 11.35 -8.47
C PHE A 200 -14.44 10.93 -6.99
N HIS A 201 -13.33 11.09 -6.28
CA HIS A 201 -13.27 10.86 -4.82
C HIS A 201 -14.10 11.90 -4.06
N ASN A 202 -14.07 13.16 -4.50
CA ASN A 202 -14.93 14.23 -3.97
C ASN A 202 -16.41 13.99 -4.28
N GLN A 203 -16.72 13.30 -5.38
CA GLN A 203 -18.08 12.90 -5.75
C GLN A 203 -18.59 11.70 -4.93
N PHE A 204 -17.71 10.82 -4.45
CA PHE A 204 -18.03 9.60 -3.71
C PHE A 204 -17.10 9.40 -2.49
N PRO A 205 -17.32 10.11 -1.37
CA PRO A 205 -16.47 10.00 -0.19
C PRO A 205 -16.53 8.60 0.44
N ALA A 206 -15.44 8.17 1.07
CA ALA A 206 -15.38 6.90 1.78
C ALA A 206 -16.45 6.84 2.90
N ALA A 207 -17.16 5.72 3.00
CA ALA A 207 -18.15 5.48 4.04
C ALA A 207 -17.62 4.40 5.00
N SER A 208 -17.70 4.64 6.31
CA SER A 208 -17.46 3.61 7.32
C SER A 208 -18.75 2.83 7.57
N GLY A 209 -18.72 1.51 7.36
CA GLY A 209 -19.83 0.61 7.67
C GLY A 209 -19.33 -0.80 7.92
N ALA A 210 -20.04 -1.58 8.74
CA ALA A 210 -19.80 -3.01 8.84
C ALA A 210 -20.42 -3.69 7.62
N LEU A 211 -19.76 -4.72 7.09
CA LEU A 211 -20.31 -5.50 5.99
C LEU A 211 -21.42 -6.40 6.51
N SER A 212 -22.58 -6.32 5.86
CA SER A 212 -23.77 -7.07 6.24
C SER A 212 -23.76 -8.53 5.73
N PHE A 213 -22.74 -8.93 4.96
CA PHE A 213 -22.63 -10.27 4.38
C PHE A 213 -21.16 -10.71 4.17
N PRO A 214 -20.85 -12.04 4.22
CA PRO A 214 -19.52 -12.57 3.96
C PRO A 214 -19.20 -12.52 2.45
N PHE A 215 -18.10 -11.88 2.08
CA PHE A 215 -17.70 -11.66 0.69
C PHE A 215 -16.51 -12.50 0.23
N ASP A 216 -15.81 -13.17 1.14
CA ASP A 216 -14.72 -14.09 0.79
C ASP A 216 -15.23 -15.21 -0.13
N GLY A 217 -14.50 -15.49 -1.22
CA GLY A 217 -14.91 -16.50 -2.19
C GLY A 217 -14.44 -16.22 -3.60
N ILE A 218 -14.81 -17.13 -4.51
CA ILE A 218 -14.49 -17.05 -5.93
C ILE A 218 -15.71 -16.51 -6.67
N TYR A 219 -15.49 -15.48 -7.49
CA TYR A 219 -16.48 -14.89 -8.38
C TYR A 219 -16.03 -15.18 -9.80
N ALA A 220 -16.91 -15.73 -10.63
CA ALA A 220 -16.56 -16.11 -11.99
C ALA A 220 -17.47 -15.41 -12.99
N ASP A 221 -16.93 -15.08 -14.15
CA ASP A 221 -17.73 -14.75 -15.32
C ASP A 221 -17.75 -15.98 -16.23
N ASP A 222 -18.91 -16.62 -16.32
CA ASP A 222 -19.14 -17.82 -17.13
C ASP A 222 -18.86 -17.59 -18.63
N LYS A 223 -18.79 -16.32 -19.08
CA LYS A 223 -18.50 -15.96 -20.48
C LYS A 223 -17.01 -15.82 -20.77
N SER A 224 -16.19 -15.41 -19.80
CA SER A 224 -14.78 -15.06 -20.03
C SER A 224 -13.78 -16.02 -19.39
N ASN A 225 -14.24 -17.07 -18.68
CA ASN A 225 -13.40 -17.94 -17.85
C ASN A 225 -12.59 -17.20 -16.78
N ALA A 226 -12.85 -15.91 -16.56
CA ALA A 226 -12.16 -15.10 -15.58
C ALA A 226 -12.68 -15.40 -14.18
N GLN A 227 -11.77 -15.48 -13.19
CA GLN A 227 -12.10 -15.67 -11.79
C GLN A 227 -11.52 -14.54 -10.93
N ILE A 228 -12.25 -14.17 -9.88
CA ILE A 228 -11.84 -13.17 -8.90
C ILE A 228 -11.97 -13.82 -7.52
N THR A 229 -10.88 -13.83 -6.77
CA THR A 229 -10.86 -14.33 -5.40
C THR A 229 -10.83 -13.16 -4.44
N LEU A 230 -11.85 -13.05 -3.60
CA LEU A 230 -11.88 -12.09 -2.51
C LEU A 230 -11.38 -12.75 -1.23
N THR A 231 -10.45 -12.08 -0.54
CA THR A 231 -9.91 -12.54 0.74
C THR A 231 -9.79 -11.37 1.71
N SER A 232 -10.49 -11.47 2.82
CA SER A 232 -10.42 -10.56 3.94
C SER A 232 -9.12 -10.74 4.72
N TYR A 233 -8.44 -9.65 5.09
CA TYR A 233 -7.26 -9.71 5.96
C TYR A 233 -7.20 -8.50 6.91
N ALA A 234 -7.50 -8.71 8.20
CA ALA A 234 -7.31 -7.75 9.30
C ALA A 234 -7.74 -6.30 9.00
N GLU A 235 -9.02 -5.99 9.19
CA GLU A 235 -9.65 -4.65 9.04
C GLU A 235 -9.41 -3.93 7.69
N ASN A 236 -8.73 -4.56 6.73
CA ASN A 236 -8.45 -4.02 5.41
C ASN A 236 -8.71 -5.13 4.38
N PHE A 237 -9.68 -4.90 3.50
CA PHE A 237 -10.09 -5.91 2.52
C PHE A 237 -9.15 -5.90 1.31
N PHE A 238 -8.78 -7.07 0.80
CA PHE A 238 -7.98 -7.24 -0.41
C PHE A 238 -8.75 -8.04 -1.47
N ILE A 239 -8.62 -7.64 -2.73
CA ILE A 239 -9.08 -8.43 -3.89
C ILE A 239 -7.85 -9.00 -4.58
N ALA A 240 -7.89 -10.29 -4.88
CA ALA A 240 -6.93 -10.98 -5.72
C ALA A 240 -7.62 -11.40 -7.03
N PHE A 241 -7.03 -11.04 -8.17
CA PHE A 241 -7.49 -11.49 -9.49
C PHE A 241 -6.84 -12.81 -9.85
N ALA A 242 -7.62 -13.71 -10.43
CA ALA A 242 -7.12 -14.96 -11.01
C ALA A 242 -7.74 -15.15 -12.40
N ASP A 243 -7.07 -14.64 -13.43
CA ASP A 243 -7.02 -15.37 -14.68
C ASP A 243 -5.56 -15.56 -15.09
N LYS A 244 -5.28 -16.78 -15.54
CA LYS A 244 -4.06 -17.54 -15.86
C LYS A 244 -2.67 -16.89 -15.89
N ASP A 245 -2.47 -15.58 -15.88
CA ASP A 245 -1.15 -14.93 -15.70
C ASP A 245 -1.15 -13.56 -14.97
N TRP A 246 -2.28 -13.05 -14.46
CA TRP A 246 -2.37 -11.66 -13.96
C TRP A 246 -3.01 -11.54 -12.57
N ARG A 247 -2.19 -11.56 -11.50
CA ARG A 247 -2.64 -11.23 -10.14
C ARG A 247 -2.49 -9.74 -9.85
N TRP A 248 -3.60 -9.00 -9.84
CA TRP A 248 -3.61 -7.68 -9.22
C TRP A 248 -3.96 -7.84 -7.73
N PHE A 249 -3.18 -7.23 -6.86
CA PHE A 249 -3.52 -7.03 -5.45
C PHE A 249 -3.87 -5.58 -5.27
N ASN A 250 -5.03 -5.26 -4.70
CA ASN A 250 -5.34 -3.89 -4.33
C ASN A 250 -6.22 -3.85 -3.08
N ARG A 251 -6.07 -2.74 -2.35
CA ARG A 251 -6.89 -2.41 -1.19
C ARG A 251 -8.30 -2.02 -1.66
N VAL A 252 -9.29 -2.48 -0.91
CA VAL A 252 -10.69 -2.13 -1.13
C VAL A 252 -11.14 -1.13 -0.08
N TYR A 253 -11.88 -0.10 -0.50
CA TYR A 253 -12.55 0.86 0.37
C TYR A 253 -14.06 0.73 0.20
N GLN A 254 -14.80 0.84 1.28
CA GLN A 254 -16.25 0.92 1.23
C GLN A 254 -16.68 2.36 0.87
N ILE A 255 -17.58 2.47 -0.10
CA ILE A 255 -18.11 3.76 -0.62
C ILE A 255 -19.64 3.85 -0.48
N GLY A 256 -20.22 2.99 0.36
CA GLY A 256 -21.64 2.92 0.68
C GLY A 256 -22.04 1.53 1.14
N ASP A 257 -23.33 1.34 1.38
CA ASP A 257 -23.89 0.03 1.74
C ASP A 257 -23.67 -0.95 0.60
N ASN A 258 -22.91 -2.01 0.87
CA ASN A 258 -22.64 -3.07 -0.10
C ASN A 258 -22.07 -2.49 -1.41
N ARG A 259 -21.25 -1.43 -1.31
CA ARG A 259 -20.51 -0.88 -2.45
C ARG A 259 -19.09 -0.64 -2.02
N PHE A 260 -18.21 -1.17 -2.83
CA PHE A 260 -16.79 -1.21 -2.56
C PHE A 260 -16.06 -0.53 -3.70
N LYS A 261 -14.78 -0.29 -3.51
CA LYS A 261 -13.91 0.33 -4.50
C LYS A 261 -12.52 -0.26 -4.35
N LEU A 262 -12.01 -0.85 -5.41
CA LEU A 262 -10.60 -1.20 -5.50
C LEU A 262 -9.80 0.02 -5.95
N GLU A 263 -8.66 0.29 -5.32
CA GLU A 263 -7.71 1.27 -5.83
C GLU A 263 -6.77 0.64 -6.87
N SER A 264 -7.20 0.53 -8.12
CA SER A 264 -6.32 0.19 -9.26
C SER A 264 -6.34 1.30 -10.32
N PHE A 265 -5.21 1.63 -10.92
CA PHE A 265 -5.03 2.78 -11.83
C PHE A 265 -6.05 2.90 -12.97
N SER A 266 -6.66 1.81 -13.43
CA SER A 266 -7.64 1.81 -14.51
C SER A 266 -8.93 1.04 -14.18
N HIS A 267 -9.20 0.67 -12.92
CA HIS A 267 -10.32 -0.22 -12.62
C HIS A 267 -11.17 0.19 -11.42
N THR A 268 -12.45 -0.17 -11.47
CA THR A 268 -13.43 -0.05 -10.38
C THR A 268 -14.18 -1.36 -10.21
N PHE A 269 -14.61 -1.62 -8.98
CA PHE A 269 -15.28 -2.85 -8.58
C PHE A 269 -16.40 -2.52 -7.63
N GLU A 270 -17.57 -3.10 -7.83
CA GLU A 270 -18.73 -2.97 -6.95
C GLU A 270 -19.15 -4.38 -6.52
N LEU A 271 -19.24 -4.61 -5.22
CA LEU A 271 -19.61 -5.91 -4.67
C LEU A 271 -21.04 -5.88 -4.15
N THR A 272 -21.93 -6.61 -4.79
CA THR A 272 -23.34 -6.75 -4.39
C THR A 272 -23.55 -8.06 -3.63
N GLN A 273 -24.73 -8.25 -3.03
CA GLN A 273 -25.11 -9.54 -2.40
C GLN A 273 -25.06 -10.72 -3.39
N THR A 274 -25.27 -10.47 -4.68
CA THR A 274 -25.44 -11.50 -5.72
C THR A 274 -24.22 -11.67 -6.62
N GLY A 275 -23.18 -10.84 -6.47
CA GLY A 275 -22.01 -10.90 -7.35
C GLY A 275 -21.14 -9.66 -7.32
N LEU A 276 -20.15 -9.66 -8.19
CA LEU A 276 -19.15 -8.60 -8.33
C LEU A 276 -19.26 -7.97 -9.72
N ARG A 277 -19.37 -6.65 -9.76
CA ARG A 277 -19.34 -5.86 -10.98
C ARG A 277 -17.95 -5.21 -11.13
N TYR A 278 -17.29 -5.46 -12.25
CA TYR A 278 -15.97 -4.95 -12.58
C TYR A 278 -16.07 -3.98 -13.75
N MET A 279 -15.37 -2.86 -13.70
CA MET A 279 -15.31 -1.92 -14.83
C MET A 279 -13.89 -1.41 -14.99
N ASN A 280 -13.34 -1.58 -16.19
CA ASN A 280 -12.16 -0.83 -16.63
C ASN A 280 -12.61 0.59 -16.99
N LEU A 281 -11.94 1.60 -16.46
CA LEU A 281 -12.28 3.02 -16.63
C LEU A 281 -12.13 3.50 -18.07
N ASP A 282 -11.39 2.75 -18.90
CA ASP A 282 -11.28 2.99 -20.35
C ASP A 282 -12.35 2.23 -21.16
N GLU A 283 -13.06 1.28 -20.54
CA GLU A 283 -14.14 0.51 -21.17
C GLU A 283 -15.52 1.11 -20.85
N LYS A 284 -16.47 1.00 -21.79
CA LYS A 284 -17.84 1.53 -21.61
C LYS A 284 -18.77 0.61 -20.84
N GLU A 285 -18.43 -0.68 -20.73
CA GLU A 285 -19.28 -1.70 -20.13
C GLU A 285 -18.61 -2.37 -18.94
N ALA A 286 -19.43 -2.67 -17.92
CA ALA A 286 -18.99 -3.40 -16.76
C ALA A 286 -19.19 -4.90 -16.96
N LYS A 287 -18.20 -5.70 -16.58
CA LYS A 287 -18.29 -7.17 -16.52
C LYS A 287 -18.91 -7.58 -15.20
N ILE A 288 -19.74 -8.62 -15.23
CA ILE A 288 -20.44 -9.14 -14.04
C ILE A 288 -19.90 -10.52 -13.75
N PHE A 289 -19.52 -10.74 -12.50
CA PHE A 289 -19.06 -12.00 -11.97
C PHE A 289 -20.05 -12.49 -10.92
N THR A 290 -20.47 -13.73 -11.02
CA THR A 290 -21.35 -14.39 -10.05
C THR A 290 -20.51 -15.15 -9.04
N ARG A 291 -20.94 -15.16 -7.78
CA ARG A 291 -20.27 -15.93 -6.73
C ARG A 291 -20.47 -17.43 -7.02
N LYS A 292 -19.39 -18.21 -6.94
CA LYS A 292 -19.41 -19.68 -6.95
C LYS A 292 -19.51 -20.24 -5.54
#